data_AF-A0A528KG44-F1
#
_entry.id   AF-A0A528KG44-F1
#
_cell.length_a   1.000
_cell.length_b   1.000
_cell.length_c   1.000
_cell.angle_alpha   90.00
_cell.angle_beta   90.00
_cell.angle_gamma   90.00
#
_symmetry.space_group_name_H-M   'P 1'
#
loop_
_entity.id
_entity.type
_entity.pdbx_description
1 polymer ?
#
loop_
_entity_poly.entity_id
_entity_poly.type
_entity_poly.pdbx_seq_one_letter_code
_entity_poly.pdbx_strand_id
1 'polypeptide(L)' 'LDREREKLDKALGGIKDMGSTPDLMFVIDTNKEAIAILEAKRLGIPVVAIIDSNCDPDKIDFPIPGNDDAARAI' A
#
# COMPACT_ATOMS: atom_id res chain seq x y z
N LEU A 1 2.37 -21.91 -20.73
CA LEU A 1 3.42 -20.91 -20.45
C LEU A 1 2.84 -19.50 -20.37
N ASP A 2 2.00 -19.08 -21.34
CA ASP A 2 1.47 -17.70 -21.35
C ASP A 2 0.57 -17.37 -20.15
N ARG A 3 -0.32 -18.28 -19.74
CA ARG A 3 -1.20 -18.08 -18.57
C ARG A 3 -0.46 -17.86 -17.26
N GLU A 4 0.72 -18.46 -17.12
CA GLU A 4 1.53 -18.35 -15.91
C GLU A 4 2.31 -17.03 -15.90
N ARG A 5 2.81 -16.61 -17.08
CA ARG A 5 3.38 -15.27 -17.29
C ARG A 5 2.37 -14.16 -16.99
N GLU A 6 1.15 -14.26 -17.52
CA GLU A 6 0.11 -13.25 -17.28
C GLU A 6 -0.28 -13.13 -15.79
N LYS A 7 -0.30 -14.26 -15.07
CA LYS A 7 -0.55 -14.25 -13.62
C LYS A 7 0.58 -13.55 -12.87
N LEU A 8 1.83 -13.83 -13.23
CA LEU A 8 3.01 -13.21 -12.62
C LEU A 8 3.06 -11.72 -12.93
N ASP A 9 2.82 -11.29 -14.18
CA ASP A 9 2.81 -9.87 -14.54
C ASP A 9 1.68 -9.12 -13.83
N LYS A 10 0.50 -9.74 -13.62
CA LYS A 10 -0.57 -9.11 -12.82
C LYS A 10 -0.23 -8.95 -11.35
N ALA A 11 0.46 -9.93 -10.75
CA ALA A 11 0.76 -9.91 -9.33
C ALA A 11 2.00 -9.09 -8.97
N LEU A 12 3.04 -9.15 -9.82
CA LEU A 12 4.36 -8.58 -9.54
C LEU A 12 4.75 -7.45 -10.50
N GLY A 13 3.92 -7.14 -11.50
CA GLY A 13 4.22 -6.09 -12.49
C GLY A 13 4.48 -4.73 -11.85
N GLY A 14 3.76 -4.38 -10.77
CA GLY A 14 3.94 -3.10 -10.08
C GLY A 14 5.28 -2.93 -9.36
N ILE A 15 5.96 -4.03 -9.02
CA ILE A 15 7.28 -4.03 -8.36
C ILE A 15 8.40 -4.53 -9.27
N LYS A 16 8.09 -4.87 -10.52
CA LYS A 16 9.04 -5.47 -11.48
C LYS A 16 10.22 -4.56 -11.77
N ASP A 17 9.97 -3.26 -11.80
CA ASP A 17 10.96 -2.23 -12.08
C ASP A 17 11.56 -1.63 -10.79
N MET A 18 11.19 -2.13 -9.60
CA MET A 18 11.79 -1.70 -8.34
C MET A 18 13.19 -2.32 -8.18
N GLY A 19 14.22 -1.47 -8.16
CA GLY A 19 15.61 -1.90 -7.93
C GLY A 19 15.97 -2.14 -6.46
N SER A 20 15.22 -1.57 -5.53
CA SER A 20 15.43 -1.68 -4.08
C SER A 20 14.10 -1.51 -3.33
N THR A 21 14.13 -1.65 -2.00
CA THR A 21 13.02 -1.26 -1.14
C THR A 21 12.73 0.24 -1.29
N PRO A 22 11.46 0.67 -1.20
CA PRO A 22 11.10 2.08 -1.29
C PRO A 22 11.49 2.83 -0.03
N ASP A 23 11.80 4.13 -0.17
CA ASP A 23 12.08 5.03 0.96
C ASP A 23 10.81 5.50 1.68
N LEU A 24 9.65 5.34 1.06
CA LEU A 24 8.33 5.70 1.60
C LEU A 24 7.26 4.85 0.92
N MET A 25 6.26 4.43 1.67
CA MET A 25 5.11 3.69 1.16
C MET A 25 3.84 4.55 1.24
N PHE A 26 3.07 4.59 0.16
CA PHE A 26 1.74 5.19 0.14
C PHE A 26 0.69 4.08 0.12
N VAL A 27 -0.23 4.09 1.08
CA VAL A 27 -1.25 3.06 1.26
C VAL A 27 -2.65 3.69 1.16
N ILE A 28 -3.52 3.01 0.42
CA ILE A 28 -4.96 3.31 0.36
C ILE A 28 -5.66 2.15 1.06
N ASP A 29 -6.69 2.43 1.85
CA ASP A 29 -7.43 1.43 2.63
C ASP A 29 -6.51 0.63 3.58
N THR A 30 -6.14 1.26 4.69
CA THR A 30 -5.23 0.66 5.69
C THR A 30 -5.78 -0.62 6.33
N ASN A 31 -7.09 -0.82 6.31
CA ASN A 31 -7.72 -2.03 6.85
C ASN A 31 -7.48 -3.24 5.95
N LYS A 32 -7.59 -3.07 4.62
CA LYS A 32 -7.28 -4.15 3.66
C LYS A 32 -5.78 -4.43 3.60
N GLU A 33 -4.95 -3.40 3.71
CA GLU A 33 -3.48 -3.49 3.51
C GLU A 33 -2.68 -3.59 4.82
N ALA A 34 -3.28 -4.14 5.88
CA ALA A 34 -2.65 -4.25 7.20
C ALA A 34 -1.30 -5.02 7.18
N ILE A 35 -1.16 -6.02 6.31
CA ILE A 35 0.09 -6.79 6.17
C ILE A 35 1.20 -5.91 5.59
N ALA A 36 0.91 -5.13 4.54
CA ALA A 36 1.89 -4.23 3.92
C ALA A 36 2.40 -3.17 4.91
N ILE A 37 1.51 -2.62 5.74
CA ILE A 37 1.87 -1.66 6.80
C ILE A 37 2.79 -2.31 7.83
N LEU A 38 2.51 -3.54 8.25
CA LEU A 38 3.35 -4.27 9.20
C LEU A 38 4.74 -4.58 8.63
N GLU A 39 4.82 -4.96 7.36
CA GLU A 39 6.09 -5.21 6.66
C GLU A 39 6.90 -3.92 6.49
N ALA A 40 6.26 -2.83 6.07
CA ALA A 40 6.89 -1.51 5.97
C ALA A 40 7.47 -1.07 7.32
N LYS A 41 6.68 -1.20 8.40
CA LYS A 41 7.12 -0.89 9.76
C LYS A 41 8.31 -1.73 10.23
N ARG A 42 8.38 -3.00 9.83
CA ARG A 42 9.52 -3.89 10.13
C ARG A 42 10.78 -3.51 9.36
N LEU A 43 10.62 -3.05 8.12
CA LEU A 43 11.72 -2.59 7.27
C LEU A 43 12.14 -1.14 7.58
N GLY A 44 11.41 -0.43 8.45
CA GLY A 44 11.66 0.97 8.78
C GLY A 44 11.25 1.93 7.65
N ILE A 45 10.35 1.49 6.77
CA ILE A 45 9.82 2.29 5.67
C ILE A 45 8.65 3.11 6.23
N PRO A 46 8.72 4.46 6.19
CA PRO A 46 7.63 5.32 6.65
C PRO A 46 6.39 5.13 5.77
N VAL A 47 5.21 5.10 6.41
CA VAL A 47 3.93 4.89 5.74
C VAL A 47 3.08 6.15 5.77
N VAL A 48 2.68 6.60 4.58
CA VAL A 48 1.65 7.62 4.37
C VAL A 48 0.38 6.90 3.95
N ALA A 49 -0.75 7.19 4.59
CA ALA A 49 -2.00 6.54 4.22
C ALA A 49 -3.22 7.44 4.30
N ILE A 50 -4.19 7.18 3.42
CA ILE A 50 -5.52 7.79 3.53
C ILE A 50 -6.31 7.03 4.59
N ILE A 51 -6.81 7.77 5.59
CA ILE A 51 -7.56 7.24 6.71
C ILE A 51 -9.02 7.69 6.59
N ASP A 52 -9.92 6.72 6.48
CA ASP A 52 -11.35 6.94 6.66
C ASP A 52 -11.78 6.65 8.11
N SER A 53 -13.03 6.98 8.44
CA SER A 53 -13.70 6.80 9.72
C SER A 53 -13.57 5.40 10.36
N ASN A 54 -13.28 4.37 9.57
CA ASN A 54 -13.16 2.98 10.01
C ASN A 54 -11.70 2.51 10.22
N CYS A 55 -10.71 3.38 10.00
CA CYS A 55 -9.29 3.04 10.05
C CYS A 55 -8.62 3.58 11.33
N ASP A 56 -7.59 2.87 11.80
CA ASP A 56 -6.83 3.20 13.00
C ASP A 56 -5.57 4.01 12.64
N PRO A 57 -5.51 5.33 12.94
CA PRO A 57 -4.43 6.20 12.50
C PRO A 57 -3.11 5.95 13.25
N ASP A 58 -3.12 5.31 14.42
CA ASP A 58 -1.92 5.11 15.26
C ASP A 58 -0.87 4.19 14.61
N LYS A 59 -1.28 3.45 13.58
CA LYS A 59 -0.41 2.54 12.83
C LYS A 59 0.34 3.21 11.68
N ILE A 60 0.02 4.47 11.37
CA ILE A 60 0.51 5.20 10.20
C ILE A 60 1.34 6.40 10.64
N ASP A 61 2.49 6.61 10.00
CA ASP A 61 3.39 7.72 10.33
C ASP A 61 2.82 9.07 9.88
N PHE A 62 2.17 9.09 8.72
CA PHE A 62 1.54 10.27 8.14
C PHE A 62 0.09 9.98 7.69
N PRO A 63 -0.87 10.01 8.61
CA PRO A 63 -2.28 9.81 8.28
C PRO A 63 -2.87 11.03 7.57
N ILE A 64 -3.49 10.82 6.40
CA ILE A 64 -4.23 11.82 5.64
C ILE A 64 -5.72 11.51 5.82
N PRO A 65 -6.48 12.30 6.59
CA PRO A 65 -7.92 12.08 6.72
C PRO A 65 -8.61 12.32 5.37
N GLY A 66 -9.32 11.31 4.87
CA GLY A 66 -9.95 11.38 3.56
C GLY A 66 -10.81 10.15 3.29
N ASN A 67 -11.82 10.32 2.44
CA ASN A 67 -12.68 9.22 2.01
C ASN A 67 -11.95 8.41 0.91
N ASP A 68 -11.53 7.19 1.22
CA ASP A 68 -10.84 6.27 0.30
C ASP A 68 -11.80 5.53 -0.65
N ASP A 69 -13.10 5.49 -0.34
CA ASP A 69 -14.14 4.82 -1.12
C ASP A 69 -14.57 5.56 -2.40
N ALA A 70 -14.20 6.84 -2.55
CA ALA A 70 -14.54 7.57 -3.75
C ALA A 70 -13.58 7.16 -4.88
N ALA A 71 -14.09 6.48 -5.91
CA ALA A 71 -13.37 6.28 -7.19
C ALA A 71 -12.96 7.61 -7.89
N ARG A 72 -13.31 8.77 -7.31
CA ARG A 72 -12.88 10.13 -7.67
C ARG A 72 -11.73 10.69 -6.81
N ALA A 73 -11.32 10.00 -5.76
CA ALA A 73 -10.27 10.41 -4.82
C ALA A 73 -8.90 9.74 -5.08
N ILE A 74 -8.80 8.87 -6.08
CA ILE A 74 -7.56 8.27 -6.61
C ILE A 74 -7.11 9.04 -7.85
#